data_AF-X0BHY5-F1
#
_entry.id   AF-X0BHY5-F1
#
_cell.length_a   1.000
_cell.length_b   1.000
_cell.length_c   1.000
_cell.angle_alpha   90.00
_cell.angle_beta   90.00
_cell.angle_gamma   90.00
#
_symmetry.space_group_name_H-M   'P 1'
#
loop_
_entity.id
_entity.type
_entity.pdbx_description
1 polymer ?
#
loop_
_entity_poly.entity_id
_entity_poly.type
_entity_poly.pdbx_seq_one_letter_code
_entity_poly.pdbx_strand_id
1 'polypeptide(L)'
;MASLNEPEAQSWYKRLVEASPTASSFHISRIRDAARENNIEVILGFNERARETGGTIYSSVAMIGRNGSLRGIHRKLTPTHAERLVWANGDAQGLRAYNTSSGRIGAAVCWEHFHPLIRQALHTEDEQIYIALWPDMPSAH
;
A
#
# COMPACT_ATOMS: atom_id res chain seq x y z
N MET A 1 -15.49 20.09 -6.99
CA MET A 1 -15.17 18.73 -6.50
C MET A 1 -16.48 17.97 -6.42
N ALA A 2 -16.59 16.84 -7.11
CA ALA A 2 -17.79 15.99 -7.02
C ALA A 2 -17.97 15.54 -5.57
N SER A 3 -19.19 15.69 -5.04
CA SER A 3 -19.52 15.22 -3.70
C SER A 3 -19.66 13.69 -3.71
N LEU A 4 -19.28 12.99 -2.63
CA LEU A 4 -19.57 11.55 -2.48
C LEU A 4 -21.09 11.23 -2.50
N ASN A 5 -21.94 12.25 -2.40
CA ASN A 5 -23.39 12.11 -2.53
C ASN A 5 -23.87 12.11 -3.99
N GLU A 6 -22.99 12.34 -4.96
CA GLU A 6 -23.35 12.25 -6.38
C GLU A 6 -23.40 10.78 -6.83
N PRO A 7 -24.46 10.36 -7.54
CA PRO A 7 -24.60 8.97 -8.00
C PRO A 7 -23.41 8.47 -8.83
N GLU A 8 -22.79 9.36 -9.60
CA GLU A 8 -21.60 9.03 -10.39
C GLU A 8 -20.39 8.72 -9.48
N ALA A 9 -20.11 9.57 -8.49
CA ALA A 9 -19.03 9.34 -7.53
C ALA A 9 -19.23 8.01 -6.76
N GLN A 10 -20.46 7.70 -6.38
CA GLN A 10 -20.80 6.44 -5.73
C GLN A 10 -20.60 5.23 -6.63
N SER A 11 -20.94 5.35 -7.93
CA SER A 11 -20.70 4.31 -8.93
C SER A 11 -19.21 4.01 -9.10
N TRP A 12 -18.38 5.06 -9.22
CA TRP A 12 -16.93 4.91 -9.31
C TRP A 12 -16.32 4.31 -8.05
N TYR A 13 -16.75 4.78 -6.88
CA TYR A 13 -16.29 4.23 -5.61
C TYR A 13 -16.64 2.76 -5.47
N LYS A 14 -17.88 2.37 -5.80
CA LYS A 14 -18.32 0.97 -5.80
C LYS A 14 -17.42 0.12 -6.70
N ARG A 15 -17.17 0.56 -7.94
CA ARG A 15 -16.30 -0.16 -8.87
C ARG A 15 -14.87 -0.31 -8.35
N LEU A 16 -14.33 0.73 -7.72
CA LEU A 16 -13.01 0.68 -7.09
C LEU A 16 -12.98 -0.33 -5.94
N VAL A 17 -13.99 -0.33 -5.06
CA VAL A 17 -14.09 -1.29 -3.94
C VAL A 17 -14.22 -2.72 -4.45
N GLU A 18 -15.02 -2.97 -5.48
CA GLU A 18 -15.18 -4.30 -6.09
C GLU A 18 -13.89 -4.81 -6.76
N ALA A 19 -13.09 -3.90 -7.32
CA ALA A 19 -11.78 -4.22 -7.91
C ALA A 19 -10.64 -4.29 -6.89
N SER A 20 -10.87 -3.88 -5.63
CA SER A 20 -9.84 -3.83 -4.58
C SER A 20 -9.73 -5.18 -3.86
N PRO A 21 -8.59 -5.88 -3.96
CA PRO A 21 -8.39 -7.14 -3.25
C PRO A 21 -8.21 -6.94 -1.75
N THR A 22 -8.55 -7.96 -0.96
CA THR A 22 -8.00 -8.11 0.39
C THR A 22 -6.56 -8.62 0.32
N ALA A 23 -5.79 -8.39 1.37
CA ALA A 23 -4.43 -8.91 1.54
C ALA A 23 -4.32 -10.45 1.37
N SER A 24 -5.36 -11.18 1.77
CA SER A 24 -5.44 -12.64 1.70
C SER A 24 -6.12 -13.16 0.44
N SER A 25 -6.52 -12.28 -0.48
CA SER A 25 -7.27 -12.67 -1.68
C SER A 25 -6.44 -13.54 -2.63
N PHE A 26 -7.16 -14.22 -3.53
CA PHE A 26 -6.57 -14.97 -4.63
C PHE A 26 -5.68 -14.09 -5.52
N HIS A 27 -6.03 -12.82 -5.74
CA HIS A 27 -5.24 -11.89 -6.56
C HIS A 27 -3.85 -11.64 -5.97
N ILE A 28 -3.76 -11.39 -4.66
CA ILE A 28 -2.47 -11.24 -3.98
C ILE A 28 -1.71 -12.57 -3.95
N SER A 29 -2.41 -13.69 -3.79
CA SER A 29 -1.81 -15.03 -3.81
C SER A 29 -1.12 -15.33 -5.14
N ARG A 30 -1.71 -14.95 -6.28
CA ARG A 30 -1.06 -15.08 -7.59
C ARG A 30 0.26 -14.31 -7.72
N ILE A 31 0.33 -13.12 -7.12
CA ILE A 31 1.56 -12.32 -7.11
C ILE A 31 2.62 -12.99 -6.24
N ARG A 32 2.19 -13.56 -5.10
CA ARG A 32 3.06 -14.34 -4.21
C ARG A 32 3.61 -15.59 -4.88
N ASP A 33 2.78 -16.29 -5.66
CA ASP A 33 3.22 -17.44 -6.45
C ASP A 33 4.22 -17.03 -7.53
N ALA A 34 3.94 -15.96 -8.27
CA ALA A 34 4.89 -15.42 -9.26
C ALA A 34 6.22 -15.02 -8.63
N ALA A 35 6.21 -14.40 -7.43
CA ALA A 35 7.42 -14.07 -6.68
C ALA A 35 8.25 -15.32 -6.35
N ARG A 36 7.57 -16.39 -5.91
CA ARG A 36 8.18 -17.69 -5.60
C ARG A 36 8.76 -18.38 -6.83
N GLU A 37 7.99 -18.46 -7.91
CA GLU A 37 8.38 -19.12 -9.16
C GLU A 37 9.60 -18.45 -9.81
N ASN A 38 9.69 -17.12 -9.70
CA ASN A 38 10.79 -16.34 -10.28
C ASN A 38 11.91 -16.04 -9.27
N ASN A 39 11.78 -16.48 -8.02
CA ASN A 39 12.73 -16.20 -6.95
C ASN A 39 13.06 -14.69 -6.82
N ILE A 40 12.04 -13.83 -6.81
CA ILE A 40 12.16 -12.37 -6.71
C ILE A 40 11.45 -11.82 -5.46
N GLU A 41 11.99 -10.73 -4.90
CA GLU A 41 11.26 -9.91 -3.92
C GLU A 41 10.26 -9.02 -4.67
N VAL A 42 9.07 -8.81 -4.11
CA VAL A 42 8.04 -7.93 -4.71
C VAL A 42 7.57 -6.92 -3.68
N ILE A 43 7.67 -5.64 -4.03
CA ILE A 43 7.13 -4.51 -3.27
C ILE A 43 6.02 -3.92 -4.11
N LEU A 44 4.77 -4.05 -3.66
CA LEU A 44 3.59 -3.77 -4.47
C LEU A 44 2.69 -2.76 -3.77
N GLY A 45 2.50 -1.60 -4.39
CA GLY A 45 1.41 -0.67 -4.04
C GLY A 45 0.07 -1.19 -4.58
N PHE A 46 -0.98 -1.13 -3.77
CA PHE A 46 -2.31 -1.57 -4.17
C PHE A 46 -3.44 -0.92 -3.34
N ASN A 47 -4.66 -0.95 -3.88
CA ASN A 47 -5.87 -0.64 -3.13
C ASN A 47 -6.28 -1.86 -2.31
N GLU A 48 -6.13 -1.78 -1.01
CA GLU A 48 -6.45 -2.88 -0.11
C GLU A 48 -7.85 -2.73 0.44
N ARG A 49 -8.72 -3.71 0.20
CA ARG A 49 -10.00 -3.80 0.89
C ARG A 49 -9.82 -4.38 2.28
N ALA A 50 -10.43 -3.77 3.28
CA ALA A 50 -10.28 -4.16 4.69
C ALA A 50 -10.70 -5.61 4.96
N ARG A 51 -11.72 -6.09 4.24
CA ARG A 51 -12.32 -7.42 4.34
C ARG A 51 -13.12 -7.71 3.07
N GLU A 52 -13.43 -8.98 2.82
CA GLU A 52 -14.17 -9.41 1.61
C GLU A 52 -15.54 -8.73 1.48
N THR A 53 -16.18 -8.41 2.62
CA THR A 53 -17.49 -7.75 2.67
C THR A 53 -17.40 -6.39 3.33
N GLY A 54 -17.48 -5.30 2.57
CA GLY A 54 -17.51 -3.94 3.14
C GLY A 54 -17.01 -2.85 2.20
N GLY A 55 -17.20 -1.59 2.58
CA GLY A 55 -16.83 -0.45 1.75
C GLY A 55 -15.44 0.12 2.01
N THR A 56 -14.77 -0.25 3.10
CA THR A 56 -13.51 0.40 3.51
C THR A 56 -12.31 -0.11 2.72
N ILE A 57 -11.56 0.80 2.12
CA ILE A 57 -10.31 0.52 1.41
C ILE A 57 -9.16 1.39 1.95
N TYR A 58 -7.93 0.91 1.79
CA TYR A 58 -6.68 1.57 2.17
C TYR A 58 -5.76 1.69 0.97
N SER A 59 -4.90 2.70 0.98
CA SER A 59 -3.72 2.74 0.10
C SER A 59 -2.61 1.99 0.81
N SER A 60 -2.19 0.86 0.25
CA SER A 60 -1.31 -0.08 0.93
C SER A 60 -0.11 -0.45 0.09
N VAL A 61 0.99 -0.82 0.74
CA VAL A 61 2.14 -1.48 0.12
C VAL A 61 2.36 -2.84 0.78
N ALA A 62 2.42 -3.89 -0.04
CA ALA A 62 2.73 -5.25 0.39
C ALA A 62 4.20 -5.57 0.13
N MET A 63 4.84 -6.20 1.12
CA MET A 63 6.21 -6.71 1.05
C MET A 63 6.16 -8.24 0.90
N ILE A 64 6.54 -8.75 -0.26
CA ILE A 64 6.45 -10.17 -0.60
C ILE A 64 7.85 -10.74 -0.81
N GLY A 65 8.14 -11.79 -0.05
CA GLY A 65 9.38 -12.56 -0.08
C GLY A 65 9.60 -13.34 -1.38
N ARG A 66 10.86 -13.62 -1.73
CA ARG A 66 11.26 -14.60 -2.78
C ARG A 66 10.65 -15.99 -2.68
N ASN A 67 10.16 -16.38 -1.50
CA ASN A 67 9.47 -17.65 -1.28
C ASN A 67 7.94 -17.51 -1.34
N GLY A 68 7.42 -16.36 -1.75
CA GLY A 68 5.99 -16.03 -1.76
C GLY A 68 5.39 -15.70 -0.38
N SER A 69 6.21 -15.52 0.66
CA SER A 69 5.68 -15.10 1.98
C SER A 69 5.30 -13.62 1.97
N LEU A 70 4.11 -13.30 2.46
CA LEU A 70 3.73 -11.91 2.73
C LEU A 70 4.39 -11.49 4.05
N ARG A 71 5.47 -10.71 3.96
CA ARG A 71 6.28 -10.27 5.11
C ARG A 71 5.59 -9.19 5.93
N GLY A 72 4.84 -8.34 5.25
CA GLY A 72 3.95 -7.39 5.88
C GLY A 72 3.27 -6.46 4.90
N ILE A 73 2.41 -5.61 5.47
CA ILE A 73 1.64 -4.61 4.75
C ILE A 73 1.73 -3.31 5.53
N HIS A 74 2.12 -2.25 4.84
CA HIS A 74 2.00 -0.88 5.34
C HIS A 74 0.79 -0.22 4.70
N ARG A 75 -0.12 0.30 5.52
CA ARG A 75 -1.26 1.12 5.08
C ARG A 75 -0.88 2.58 5.30
N LYS A 76 -1.01 3.41 4.26
CA LYS A 76 -0.72 4.84 4.32
C LYS A 76 -1.40 5.46 5.54
N LEU A 77 -0.62 6.05 6.45
CA LEU A 77 -1.10 6.55 7.74
C LEU A 77 -2.16 7.62 7.57
N THR A 78 -1.96 8.53 6.63
CA THR A 78 -2.88 9.65 6.40
C THR A 78 -2.98 9.93 4.90
N PRO A 79 -4.12 9.58 4.27
CA PRO A 79 -4.41 10.00 2.90
C PRO A 79 -4.38 11.53 2.79
N THR A 80 -3.85 12.02 1.67
CA THR A 80 -3.58 13.42 1.42
C THR A 80 -4.71 14.07 0.62
N HIS A 81 -5.23 15.20 1.12
CA HIS A 81 -6.24 16.00 0.41
C HIS A 81 -7.45 15.16 -0.06
N ALA A 82 -7.71 15.08 -1.37
CA ALA A 82 -8.86 14.39 -1.96
C ALA A 82 -8.83 12.87 -1.75
N GLU A 83 -7.65 12.30 -1.51
CA GLU A 83 -7.51 10.88 -1.17
C GLU A 83 -8.34 10.50 0.07
N ARG A 84 -8.60 11.43 0.99
CA ARG A 84 -9.42 11.22 2.20
C ARG A 84 -10.89 10.91 1.92
N LEU A 85 -11.36 11.19 0.70
CA LEU A 85 -12.70 10.80 0.25
C LEU A 85 -12.77 9.31 -0.13
N VAL A 86 -11.63 8.66 -0.34
CA VAL A 86 -11.53 7.32 -0.92
C VAL A 86 -10.92 6.32 0.05
N TRP A 87 -9.78 6.66 0.65
CA TRP A 87 -9.03 5.74 1.51
C TRP A 87 -9.18 6.10 2.99
N ALA A 88 -9.19 5.06 3.83
CA ALA A 88 -9.10 5.20 5.27
C ALA A 88 -7.65 5.40 5.74
N ASN A 89 -7.50 5.91 6.97
CA ASN A 89 -6.20 6.02 7.64
C ASN A 89 -5.66 4.64 8.03
N GLY A 90 -4.39 4.39 7.72
CA GLY A 90 -3.65 3.25 8.24
C GLY A 90 -3.22 3.42 9.71
N ASP A 91 -2.54 2.40 10.22
CA ASP A 91 -1.83 2.45 11.49
C ASP A 91 -0.31 2.28 11.27
N ALA A 92 0.48 2.50 12.31
CA ALA A 92 1.93 2.43 12.22
C ALA A 92 2.48 1.00 12.34
N GLN A 93 1.65 -0.05 12.45
CA GLN A 93 2.14 -1.42 12.67
C GLN A 93 2.92 -1.94 11.45
N GLY A 94 2.53 -1.49 10.26
CA GLY A 94 3.15 -1.85 8.99
C GLY A 94 4.43 -1.08 8.64
N LEU A 95 4.75 -0.01 9.37
CA LEU A 95 5.97 0.78 9.17
C LEU A 95 7.21 0.04 9.70
N ARG A 96 7.62 -0.98 8.95
CA ARG A 96 8.73 -1.88 9.31
C ARG A 96 9.66 -2.07 8.13
N ALA A 97 10.93 -2.27 8.43
CA ALA A 97 11.93 -2.65 7.45
C ALA A 97 12.14 -4.18 7.49
N TYR A 98 12.09 -4.84 6.33
CA TYR A 98 12.12 -6.30 6.24
C TYR A 98 13.45 -6.78 5.68
N ASN A 99 14.00 -7.83 6.31
CA ASN A 99 15.22 -8.47 5.82
C ASN A 99 14.97 -9.16 4.48
N THR A 100 15.80 -8.86 3.48
CA THR A 100 15.83 -9.54 2.19
C THR A 100 17.26 -9.93 1.83
N SER A 101 17.45 -10.70 0.75
CA SER A 101 18.79 -11.03 0.26
C SER A 101 19.54 -9.83 -0.32
N SER A 102 18.86 -8.72 -0.60
CA SER A 102 19.45 -7.50 -1.16
C SER A 102 19.73 -6.44 -0.10
N GLY A 103 19.38 -6.71 1.16
CA GLY A 103 19.44 -5.76 2.27
C GLY A 103 18.08 -5.60 2.95
N ARG A 104 18.02 -4.74 3.96
CA ARG A 104 16.79 -4.45 4.69
C ARG A 104 15.96 -3.39 3.96
N ILE A 105 14.74 -3.74 3.56
CA ILE A 105 13.88 -2.91 2.72
C ILE A 105 12.75 -2.29 3.56
N GLY A 106 12.65 -0.96 3.55
CA GLY A 106 11.49 -0.21 4.02
C GLY A 106 10.74 0.43 2.85
N ALA A 107 9.47 0.79 3.06
CA ALA A 107 8.69 1.55 2.09
C ALA A 107 7.70 2.50 2.76
N ALA A 108 7.41 3.59 2.07
CA ALA A 108 6.33 4.52 2.42
C ALA A 108 5.64 5.04 1.16
N VAL A 109 4.54 5.78 1.33
CA VAL A 109 3.67 6.19 0.23
C VAL A 109 3.53 7.71 0.15
N CYS A 110 3.95 8.30 -0.98
CA CYS A 110 3.65 9.67 -1.39
C CYS A 110 4.06 10.69 -0.31
N TRP A 111 3.15 11.51 0.19
CA TRP A 111 3.47 12.53 1.19
C TRP A 111 4.00 12.00 2.53
N GLU A 112 3.93 10.69 2.80
CA GLU A 112 4.60 10.08 3.96
C GLU A 112 6.12 10.29 3.93
N HIS A 113 6.72 10.42 2.75
CA HIS A 113 8.15 10.71 2.57
C HIS A 113 8.58 12.03 3.24
N PHE A 114 7.66 12.97 3.39
CA PHE A 114 7.92 14.26 4.05
C PHE A 114 7.62 14.24 5.54
N HIS A 115 6.99 13.18 6.07
CA HIS A 115 6.66 13.08 7.48
C HIS A 115 7.89 12.62 8.30
N PRO A 116 8.50 13.47 9.15
CA PRO A 116 9.77 13.14 9.81
C PRO A 116 9.70 11.88 10.68
N LEU A 117 8.59 11.69 11.41
CA LEU A 117 8.43 10.52 12.28
C LEU A 117 8.27 9.19 11.52
N ILE A 118 7.75 9.22 10.29
CA ILE A 118 7.62 7.99 9.48
C ILE A 118 9.02 7.56 9.02
N ARG A 119 9.81 8.49 8.50
CA ARG A 119 11.20 8.22 8.14
C ARG A 119 12.02 7.78 9.35
N GLN A 120 11.87 8.47 10.49
CA GLN A 120 12.59 8.08 11.70
C GLN A 120 12.23 6.67 12.18
N ALA A 121 10.96 6.26 12.05
CA ALA A 121 10.55 4.89 12.40
C ALA A 121 11.26 3.86 11.52
N LEU A 122 11.31 4.08 10.20
CA LEU A 122 11.98 3.16 9.27
C LEU A 122 13.52 3.18 9.43
N HIS A 123 14.12 4.34 9.69
CA HIS A 123 15.55 4.42 10.04
C HIS A 123 15.86 3.66 11.34
N THR A 124 14.97 3.73 12.34
CA THR A 124 15.15 3.00 13.62
C THR A 124 15.03 1.49 13.43
N GLU A 125 14.29 1.06 12.41
CA GLU A 125 14.28 -0.34 11.96
C GLU A 125 15.51 -0.69 11.09
N ASP A 126 16.50 0.19 10.94
CA ASP A 126 17.75 -0.04 10.18
C ASP A 126 17.49 -0.38 8.70
N GLU A 127 16.60 0.38 8.05
CA GLU A 127 16.42 0.24 6.60
C GLU A 127 17.68 0.61 5.82
N GLN A 128 18.02 -0.22 4.84
CA GLN A 128 19.18 -0.04 3.96
C GLN A 128 18.75 0.38 2.55
N ILE A 129 17.55 -0.03 2.14
CA ILE A 129 16.95 0.31 0.86
C ILE A 129 15.56 0.89 1.13
N TYR A 130 15.37 2.14 0.68
CA TYR A 130 14.11 2.86 0.82
C TYR A 130 13.32 2.83 -0.49
N ILE A 131 12.12 2.24 -0.47
CA ILE A 131 11.22 2.23 -1.62
C ILE A 131 10.19 3.35 -1.49
N ALA A 132 10.24 4.32 -2.40
CA ALA A 132 9.32 5.44 -2.44
C ALA A 132 8.21 5.20 -3.49
N LEU A 133 6.96 5.06 -3.03
CA LEU A 133 5.80 4.89 -3.91
C LEU A 133 5.11 6.23 -4.15
N TRP A 134 5.03 6.65 -5.40
CA TRP A 134 4.32 7.86 -5.81
C TRP A 134 3.17 7.52 -6.77
N PRO A 135 2.04 8.23 -6.73
CA PRO A 135 1.11 8.21 -7.84
C PRO A 135 1.79 8.81 -9.07
N ASP A 136 1.31 8.45 -10.26
CA ASP A 136 1.70 9.16 -11.48
C ASP A 136 1.21 10.62 -11.38
N MET A 137 2.15 11.56 -11.49
CA MET A 137 1.91 12.99 -11.39
C MET A 137 2.48 13.65 -12.65
N PRO A 138 1.74 13.62 -13.78
CA PRO A 138 2.23 14.12 -15.06
C PRO A 138 2.47 15.65 -15.08
N SER A 139 1.99 16.38 -14.07
CA SER A 139 2.33 17.78 -13.85
C SER A 139 2.51 18.06 -12.36
N ALA A 140 3.58 18.77 -11.98
CA ALA A 140 3.71 19.35 -10.65
C ALA A 140 2.58 20.38 -10.45
N HIS A 141 1.78 20.19 -9.41
CA HIS A 141 0.80 21.19 -8.95
C HIS A 141 1.48 22.27 -8.11
#